data_AF-A0A846HTR3-F1
#
_entry.id   AF-A0A846HTR3-F1
#
_cell.length_a   1.000
_cell.length_b   1.000
_cell.length_c   1.000
_cell.angle_alpha   90.00
_cell.angle_beta   90.00
_cell.angle_gamma   90.00
#
_symmetry.space_group_name_H-M   'P 1'
#
loop_
_entity.id
_entity.type
_entity.pdbx_description
1 polymer ?
#
loop_
_entity_poly.entity_id
_entity_poly.type
_entity_poly.pdbx_seq_one_letter_code
_entity_poly.pdbx_strand_id
1 'polypeptide(L)' 'TRYIHQQGDELLIVEEVPCLRCDYCGEEYFDISTLKKIETDHLALATQA' A
#
# COMPACT_ATOMS: atom_id res chain seq x y z
N THR A 1 3.08 10.07 0.06
CA THR A 1 2.35 9.14 0.94
C THR A 1 2.95 7.78 0.82
N ARG A 2 3.04 7.00 1.90
CA ARG A 2 3.70 5.69 1.89
C ARG A 2 2.79 4.62 2.44
N TYR A 3 2.70 3.50 1.76
CA TYR A 3 2.01 2.30 2.23
C TYR A 3 3.03 1.17 2.43
N ILE A 4 2.98 0.55 3.60
CA ILE A 4 3.86 -0.57 3.97
C ILE A 4 2.98 -1.79 4.15
N HIS A 5 3.25 -2.83 3.37
CA HIS A 5 2.55 -4.09 3.44
C HIS A 5 3.54 -5.20 3.79
N GLN A 6 3.26 -5.94 4.86
CA GLN A 6 4.10 -7.05 5.32
C GLN A 6 3.31 -8.36 5.21
N GLN A 7 3.93 -9.38 4.61
CA GLN A 7 3.38 -10.72 4.51
C GLN A 7 4.45 -11.73 4.92
N GLY A 8 4.33 -12.28 6.14
CA GLY A 8 5.38 -13.12 6.71
C GLY A 8 6.69 -12.36 6.89
N ASP A 9 7.76 -12.88 6.30
CA ASP A 9 9.10 -12.27 6.31
C ASP A 9 9.31 -11.27 5.15
N GLU A 10 8.35 -11.16 4.22
CA GLU A 10 8.42 -10.24 3.09
C GLU A 10 7.80 -8.88 3.41
N LEU A 11 8.47 -7.83 2.94
CA LEU A 11 8.09 -6.44 3.15
C LEU A 11 8.04 -5.71 1.81
N LEU A 12 6.87 -5.20 1.45
CA LEU A 12 6.68 -4.29 0.32
C LEU A 12 6.46 -2.87 0.82
N ILE A 13 7.27 -1.95 0.30
CA ILE A 13 7.14 -0.51 0.55
C ILE A 13 6.76 0.15 -0.77
N VAL A 14 5.61 0.82 -0.78
CA VAL A 14 5.15 1.59 -1.94
C VAL A 14 5.15 3.07 -1.57
N GLU A 15 5.91 3.84 -2.33
CA GLU A 15 6.00 5.30 -2.21
C GLU A 15 4.98 5.98 -3.13
N GLU A 16 4.66 7.23 -2.82
CA GLU A 16 3.77 8.09 -3.61
C GLU A 16 2.36 7.50 -3.85
N VAL A 17 1.83 6.74 -2.88
CA VAL A 17 0.50 6.12 -2.99
C VAL A 17 -0.58 7.21 -2.99
N PRO A 18 -1.50 7.23 -3.97
CA PRO A 18 -2.61 8.16 -4.01
C PRO A 18 -3.49 8.00 -2.76
N CYS A 19 -3.78 9.12 -2.09
CA CYS A 19 -4.67 9.16 -0.94
C CYS A 19 -5.44 10.48 -0.90
N LEU A 20 -6.59 10.47 -0.23
CA LEU A 20 -7.20 11.69 0.26
C LEU A 20 -6.54 12.05 1.58
N ARG A 21 -6.10 13.30 1.72
CA ARG A 21 -5.57 13.81 2.99
C ARG A 21 -6.57 14.80 3.58
N CYS A 22 -6.91 14.66 4.86
CA CYS A 22 -7.74 15.64 5.55
C CYS A 22 -6.95 16.92 5.79
N ASP A 23 -7.44 18.06 5.31
CA ASP A 23 -6.77 19.36 5.44
C ASP A 23 -6.74 19.89 6.88
N TYR A 24 -7.53 19.32 7.79
CA TYR A 24 -7.60 19.76 9.20
C TYR A 24 -6.66 18.97 10.12
N CYS A 25 -6.69 17.64 10.05
CA CYS A 25 -5.91 16.76 10.94
C CYS A 25 -4.73 16.06 10.26
N GLY A 26 -4.67 16.07 8.92
CA GLY A 26 -3.63 15.39 8.14
C GLY A 26 -3.82 13.89 7.97
N GLU A 27 -4.95 13.31 8.41
CA GLU A 27 -5.26 11.89 8.23
C GLU A 27 -5.30 11.51 6.75
N GLU A 28 -4.72 10.34 6.42
CA GLU A 28 -4.58 9.82 5.07
C GLU A 28 -5.57 8.67 4.86
N TYR A 29 -6.46 8.82 3.87
CA TYR A 29 -7.46 7.83 3.48
C TYR A 29 -7.08 7.25 2.13
N PHE A 30 -6.85 5.94 2.10
CA PHE A 30 -6.52 5.21 0.88
C PHE A 30 -7.74 4.53 0.30
N ASP A 31 -7.81 4.48 -1.03
CA ASP A 31 -8.87 3.75 -1.72
C ASP A 31 -8.64 2.24 -1.62
N ILE A 32 -9.69 1.48 -1.26
CA ILE A 32 -9.60 0.02 -1.09
C ILE A 32 -9.16 -0.70 -2.37
N SER A 33 -9.51 -0.19 -3.55
CA SER A 33 -9.08 -0.78 -4.82
C SER A 33 -7.58 -0.58 -5.06
N THR A 34 -7.03 0.55 -4.62
CA THR A 34 -5.59 0.82 -4.68
C THR A 34 -4.83 -0.13 -3.74
N LEU A 35 -5.30 -0.27 -2.51
CA LEU A 35 -4.66 -1.18 -1.54
C LEU A 35 -4.70 -2.64 -2.01
N LYS A 36 -5.86 -3.13 -2.47
CA LYS A 36 -6.00 -4.50 -3.00
C LYS A 36 -5.11 -4.75 -4.21
N LYS A 37 -4.90 -3.74 -5.06
CA LYS A 37 -3.96 -3.84 -6.16
C LYS A 37 -2.53 -4.01 -5.65
N ILE A 38 -2.10 -3.20 -4.68
CA ILE A 38 -0.77 -3.31 -4.07
C ILE A 38 -0.57 -4.70 -3.45
N GLU A 39 -1.55 -5.21 -2.71
CA GLU A 39 -1.51 -6.55 -2.10
C GLU A 39 -1.43 -7.66 -3.15
N THR A 40 -2.20 -7.54 -4.24
CA THR A 40 -2.18 -8.50 -5.36
C THR A 40 -0.83 -8.49 -6.07
N ASP A 41 -0.27 -7.30 -6.29
CA ASP A 41 1.05 -7.13 -6.90
C ASP A 41 2.15 -7.68 -5.95
N HIS A 42 2.04 -7.49 -4.63
CA HIS A 42 2.95 -8.10 -3.65
C HIS A 42 2.93 -9.62 -3.72
N LEU A 43 1.75 -10.23 -3.72
CA LEU A 43 1.60 -11.67 -3.85
C LEU A 43 2.22 -12.19 -5.15
N ALA A 44 2.00 -11.49 -6.26
CA ALA A 44 2.59 -11.86 -7.54
C ALA A 44 4.13 -11.81 -7.49
N LEU A 45 4.72 -10.81 -6.84
CA LEU A 45 6.18 -10.70 -6.66
C LEU A 45 6.74 -11.80 -5.76
N ALA A 46 6.07 -12.07 -4.64
CA ALA A 46 6.42 -13.13 -3.69
C ALA A 46 6.46 -14.52 -4.36
N THR A 47 5.48 -14.81 -5.23
CA THR A 47 5.43 -16.11 -5.95
C THR A 47 6.48 -16.26 -7.06
N GLN A 48 7.21 -15.19 -7.41
CA GLN A 48 8.26 -15.22 -8.42
C GLN A 48 9.68 -15.34 -7.81
N ALA A 49 9.81 -15.30 -6.48
CA ALA A 49 11.06 -15.43 -5.73
C ALA A 49 11.31 -16.87 -5.26
#